data_AF-A0A7Y5B741-F1
#
_entry.id   AF-A0A7Y5B741-F1
#
_cell.length_a   1.000
_cell.length_b   1.000
_cell.length_c   1.000
_cell.angle_alpha   90.00
_cell.angle_beta   90.00
_cell.angle_gamma   90.00
#
_symmetry.space_group_name_H-M   'P 1'
#
loop_
_entity.id
_entity.type
_entity.pdbx_description
1 polymer ?
#
loop_
_entity_poly.entity_id
_entity_poly.type
_entity_poly.pdbx_seq_one_letter_code
_entity_poly.pdbx_strand_id
1 'polypeptide(L)'
;MKRNLIYVLAVVAVAVFVYLMMGGPMVAPSQKAAVQFVTLLNEKKYDEAGTMISEHLPEDKKDFKLLWMRAMDKWGEPAKFNPIEEVDGQTVIPHPNASQSKRVEFEVRGYNSNGYLAIFIAPENGGWKVFDYALN
;
A
#
# COMPACT_ATOMS: atom_id res chain seq x y z
N MET A 1 -26.52 3.51 -42.78
CA MET A 1 -26.31 3.11 -41.36
C MET A 1 -24.95 2.46 -41.06
N LYS A 2 -24.36 1.63 -41.94
CA LYS A 2 -23.09 0.92 -41.65
C LYS A 2 -21.85 1.82 -41.44
N ARG A 3 -21.75 2.97 -42.14
CA ARG A 3 -20.59 3.89 -42.01
C ARG A 3 -20.49 4.51 -40.61
N ASN A 4 -21.59 4.94 -40.01
CA ASN A 4 -21.59 5.60 -38.70
C ASN A 4 -21.15 4.64 -37.57
N LEU A 5 -21.51 3.36 -37.67
CA LEU A 5 -21.10 2.34 -36.71
C LEU A 5 -19.58 2.11 -36.73
N ILE A 6 -18.96 2.15 -37.92
CA ILE A 6 -17.51 2.01 -38.08
C ILE A 6 -16.78 3.22 -37.49
N TYR A 7 -17.29 4.43 -37.69
CA TYR A 7 -16.71 5.63 -37.08
C TYR A 7 -16.82 5.62 -35.56
N VAL A 8 -17.97 5.21 -35.01
CA VAL A 8 -18.15 5.10 -33.55
C VAL A 8 -17.20 4.04 -32.97
N LEU A 9 -17.08 2.87 -33.60
CA LEU A 9 -16.14 1.83 -33.15
C LEU A 9 -14.68 2.29 -33.24
N ALA A 10 -14.30 3.01 -34.29
CA ALA A 10 -12.96 3.55 -34.44
C ALA A 10 -12.65 4.62 -33.36
N VAL A 11 -13.60 5.51 -33.06
CA VAL A 11 -13.42 6.54 -32.03
C VAL A 11 -13.33 5.91 -30.64
N VAL A 12 -14.13 4.89 -30.33
CA VAL A 12 -14.05 4.15 -29.06
C VAL A 12 -12.73 3.40 -28.95
N ALA A 13 -12.28 2.75 -30.03
CA ALA A 13 -10.99 2.05 -30.04
C ALA A 13 -9.82 3.02 -29.84
N VAL A 14 -9.84 4.19 -30.48
CA VAL A 14 -8.82 5.24 -30.30
C VAL A 14 -8.86 5.80 -28.87
N ALA A 15 -10.04 6.03 -28.29
CA ALA A 15 -10.16 6.51 -26.91
C ALA A 15 -9.59 5.50 -25.89
N VAL A 16 -9.88 4.21 -26.06
CA VAL A 16 -9.31 3.13 -25.23
C VAL A 16 -7.79 3.03 -25.44
N PHE A 17 -7.31 3.17 -26.68
CA PHE A 17 -5.90 3.10 -26.99
C PHE A 17 -5.10 4.29 -26.43
N VAL A 18 -5.67 5.50 -26.50
CA VAL A 18 -5.11 6.71 -25.87
C VAL A 18 -5.09 6.55 -24.36
N TYR A 19 -6.17 6.05 -23.74
CA TYR A 19 -6.21 5.78 -22.29
C TYR A 19 -5.14 4.78 -21.83
N LEU A 20 -4.90 3.71 -22.60
CA LEU A 20 -3.86 2.72 -22.30
C LEU A 20 -2.43 3.26 -22.54
N MET A 21 -2.24 4.10 -23.56
CA MET A 21 -0.96 4.76 -23.89
C MET A 21 -0.58 5.86 -22.89
N MET A 22 -1.54 6.49 -22.23
CA MET A 22 -1.28 7.53 -21.23
C MET A 22 -0.67 6.98 -19.93
N GLY A 23 -0.50 5.66 -19.83
CA GLY A 23 -0.05 4.99 -18.62
C GLY A 23 -1.14 5.10 -17.56
N GLY A 24 -1.68 3.97 -17.12
CA GLY A 24 -2.40 3.96 -15.85
C GLY A 24 -1.53 4.64 -14.78
N PRO A 25 -2.12 5.27 -13.75
CA PRO A 25 -1.36 6.04 -12.77
C PRO A 25 -0.13 5.22 -12.33
N MET A 26 1.07 5.75 -12.59
CA MET A 26 2.31 5.13 -12.14
C MET A 26 2.19 4.99 -10.63
N VAL A 27 1.90 3.78 -10.15
CA VAL A 27 1.89 3.47 -8.73
C VAL A 27 3.30 3.76 -8.22
N ALA A 28 3.41 4.71 -7.30
CA ALA A 28 4.71 5.15 -6.81
C ALA A 28 5.47 3.95 -6.19
N PRO A 29 6.81 3.89 -6.31
CA PRO A 29 7.59 2.79 -5.73
C PRO A 29 7.35 2.62 -4.22
N SER A 30 7.11 3.73 -3.53
CA SER A 30 6.68 3.81 -2.13
C SER A 30 5.36 3.07 -1.93
N GLN A 31 4.29 3.47 -2.62
CA GLN A 31 2.99 2.80 -2.56
C GLN A 31 3.09 1.30 -2.84
N LYS A 32 3.87 0.90 -3.84
CA LYS A 32 4.09 -0.50 -4.18
C LYS A 32 4.71 -1.28 -3.02
N ALA A 33 5.71 -0.71 -2.35
CA ALA A 33 6.36 -1.34 -1.19
C ALA A 33 5.39 -1.51 -0.02
N ALA A 34 4.58 -0.49 0.28
CA ALA A 34 3.57 -0.58 1.34
C ALA A 34 2.50 -1.65 1.02
N VAL A 35 1.98 -1.67 -0.22
CA VAL A 35 1.02 -2.69 -0.67
C VAL A 35 1.62 -4.10 -0.56
N GLN A 36 2.87 -4.27 -0.98
CA GLN A 36 3.57 -5.55 -0.91
C GLN A 36 3.73 -6.02 0.54
N PHE A 37 4.12 -5.13 1.46
CA PHE A 37 4.22 -5.47 2.87
C PHE A 37 2.89 -5.97 3.44
N VAL A 38 1.80 -5.23 3.21
CA VAL A 38 0.45 -5.63 3.67
C VAL A 38 0.00 -6.95 3.05
N THR A 39 0.31 -7.17 1.77
CA THR A 39 0.02 -8.42 1.08
C THR A 39 0.73 -9.61 1.74
N LEU A 40 2.02 -9.47 2.05
CA LEU A 40 2.80 -10.52 2.71
C LEU A 40 2.26 -10.83 4.11
N LEU A 41 1.83 -9.81 4.87
CA LEU A 41 1.18 -10.01 6.16
C LEU A 41 -0.13 -10.80 6.03
N ASN A 42 -0.94 -10.47 5.02
CA ASN A 42 -2.19 -11.17 4.76
C ASN A 42 -1.98 -12.63 4.32
N GLU A 43 -0.96 -12.87 3.49
CA GLU A 43 -0.56 -14.21 3.05
C GLU A 43 0.18 -15.01 4.15
N LYS A 44 0.30 -14.46 5.36
CA LYS A 44 0.99 -15.09 6.52
C LYS A 44 2.48 -15.36 6.25
N LYS A 45 3.08 -14.66 5.28
CA LYS A 45 4.51 -14.71 4.91
C LYS A 45 5.31 -13.74 5.77
N TYR A 46 5.31 -13.97 7.08
CA TYR A 46 5.91 -13.04 8.05
C TYR A 46 7.42 -12.87 7.87
N ASP A 47 8.14 -13.92 7.50
CA ASP A 47 9.59 -13.83 7.31
C ASP A 47 9.95 -12.90 6.15
N GLU A 48 9.23 -13.00 5.03
CA GLU A 48 9.37 -12.11 3.87
C GLU A 48 8.97 -10.67 4.22
N ALA A 49 7.85 -10.48 4.94
CA ALA A 49 7.41 -9.17 5.41
C ALA A 49 8.46 -8.52 6.34
N GLY A 50 9.09 -9.32 7.21
CA GLY A 50 10.17 -8.88 8.10
C GLY A 50 11.36 -8.31 7.36
N THR A 51 11.67 -8.82 6.15
CA THR A 51 12.76 -8.25 5.33
C THR A 51 12.47 -6.83 4.84
N MET A 52 11.20 -6.40 4.85
CA MET A 52 10.80 -5.05 4.43
C MET A 52 10.79 -4.04 5.58
N ILE A 53 11.08 -4.47 6.81
CA ILE A 53 11.13 -3.62 8.00
C ILE A 53 12.48 -2.90 8.09
N SER A 54 12.43 -1.63 8.49
CA SER A 54 13.59 -0.80 8.79
C SER A 54 14.20 -1.17 10.14
N GLU A 55 15.52 -1.06 10.25
CA GLU A 55 16.21 -1.19 11.54
C GLU A 55 15.80 -0.11 12.56
N HIS A 56 15.23 1.00 12.07
CA HIS A 56 14.74 2.12 12.87
C HIS A 56 13.29 1.95 13.38
N LEU A 57 12.67 0.79 13.16
CA LEU A 57 11.34 0.51 13.69
C LEU A 57 11.35 0.59 15.24
N PRO A 58 10.41 1.31 15.88
CA PRO A 58 10.31 1.37 17.34
C PRO A 58 10.23 -0.02 17.99
N GLU A 59 10.88 -0.19 19.14
CA GLU A 59 10.99 -1.49 19.86
C GLU A 59 9.62 -2.12 20.15
N ASP A 60 8.64 -1.30 20.54
CA ASP A 60 7.26 -1.71 20.83
C ASP A 60 6.51 -2.22 19.58
N LYS A 61 7.04 -1.94 18.38
CA LYS A 61 6.47 -2.33 17.09
C LYS A 61 7.26 -3.44 16.39
N LYS A 62 8.39 -3.88 16.93
CA LYS A 62 9.22 -4.94 16.32
C LYS A 62 8.50 -6.28 16.22
N ASP A 63 7.63 -6.60 17.16
CA ASP A 63 6.75 -7.78 17.05
C ASP A 63 5.52 -7.49 16.19
N PHE A 64 5.77 -7.13 14.93
CA PHE A 64 4.74 -6.77 13.96
C PHE A 64 3.76 -7.92 13.69
N LYS A 65 4.22 -9.18 13.81
CA LYS A 65 3.38 -10.36 13.68
C LYS A 65 2.31 -10.39 14.76
N LEU A 66 2.70 -10.20 16.03
CA LEU A 66 1.77 -10.18 17.14
C LEU A 66 0.77 -9.02 17.03
N LEU A 67 1.24 -7.84 16.64
CA LEU A 67 0.39 -6.66 16.45
C LEU A 67 -0.60 -6.85 15.29
N TRP A 68 -0.15 -7.47 14.20
CA TRP A 68 -1.01 -7.85 13.08
C TRP A 68 -2.08 -8.85 13.51
N MET A 69 -1.71 -9.93 14.21
CA MET A 69 -2.66 -10.93 14.70
C MET A 69 -3.73 -10.31 15.60
N ARG A 70 -3.34 -9.41 16.52
CA ARG A 70 -4.31 -8.68 17.37
C ARG A 70 -5.26 -7.79 16.58
N ALA A 71 -4.80 -7.21 15.46
CA ALA A 71 -5.66 -6.44 14.57
C ALA A 71 -6.64 -7.37 13.82
N MET A 72 -6.16 -8.53 13.35
CA MET A 72 -6.99 -9.56 12.71
C MET A 72 -8.07 -10.11 13.66
N ASP A 73 -7.79 -10.23 14.97
CA ASP A 73 -8.80 -10.64 15.96
C ASP A 73 -9.98 -9.65 16.03
N LYS A 74 -9.73 -8.36 15.79
CA LYS A 74 -10.77 -7.32 15.76
C LYS A 74 -11.50 -7.29 14.43
N TRP A 75 -10.76 -7.20 13.32
CA TRP A 75 -11.33 -7.00 12.00
C TRP A 75 -11.90 -8.31 11.40
N GLY A 76 -11.43 -9.47 11.85
CA GLY A 76 -11.57 -10.75 11.16
C GLY A 76 -10.58 -10.88 9.99
N GLU A 77 -10.58 -12.03 9.31
CA GLU A 77 -9.72 -12.23 8.14
C GLU A 77 -10.13 -11.23 7.02
N PRO A 78 -9.20 -10.39 6.53
CA PRO A 78 -9.51 -9.28 5.66
C PRO A 78 -9.69 -9.76 4.23
N ALA A 79 -10.83 -9.41 3.64
CA ALA A 79 -11.17 -9.83 2.28
C ALA A 79 -10.39 -9.04 1.22
N LYS A 80 -10.13 -7.75 1.49
CA LYS A 80 -9.37 -6.83 0.62
C LYS A 80 -8.71 -5.71 1.42
N PHE A 81 -7.58 -5.24 0.90
CA PHE A 81 -6.90 -4.01 1.31
C PHE A 81 -6.89 -3.05 0.13
N ASN A 82 -7.54 -1.90 0.28
CA ASN A 82 -7.53 -0.88 -0.76
C ASN A 82 -6.66 0.28 -0.28
N PRO A 83 -5.53 0.58 -0.96
CA PRO A 83 -4.80 1.80 -0.67
C PRO A 83 -5.72 3.00 -0.99
N ILE A 84 -5.89 3.88 -0.01
CA ILE A 84 -6.75 5.06 -0.08
C ILE A 84 -5.94 6.22 -0.64
N GLU A 85 -4.80 6.50 0.00
CA GLU A 85 -4.01 7.70 -0.25
C GLU A 85 -2.55 7.46 0.10
N GLU A 86 -1.65 8.12 -0.64
CA GLU A 86 -0.26 8.29 -0.25
C GLU A 86 -0.05 9.77 0.05
N VAL A 87 0.41 10.07 1.26
CA VAL A 87 0.77 11.43 1.68
C VAL A 87 2.24 11.48 2.08
N ASP A 88 2.84 12.67 1.99
CA ASP A 88 4.18 12.88 2.52
C ASP A 88 4.22 12.58 4.02
N GLY A 89 5.23 11.83 4.45
CA GLY A 89 5.41 11.46 5.85
C GLY A 89 5.80 12.66 6.71
N GLN A 90 5.44 12.60 7.99
CA GLN A 90 5.72 13.69 8.92
C GLN A 90 7.20 13.72 9.33
N THR A 91 7.79 14.91 9.38
CA THR A 91 9.22 15.16 9.68
C THR A 91 9.65 14.86 11.11
N VAL A 92 8.74 14.45 11.99
CA VAL A 92 8.97 14.31 13.45
C VAL A 92 9.36 12.89 13.86
N ILE A 93 9.52 11.97 12.91
CA ILE A 93 9.74 10.53 13.19
C ILE A 93 11.26 10.23 13.21
N PRO A 94 11.77 9.39 14.14
CA PRO A 94 13.21 9.10 14.26
C PRO A 94 13.73 8.15 13.15
N HIS A 95 13.71 8.61 11.91
CA HIS A 95 14.31 7.92 10.75
C HIS A 95 15.28 8.87 10.02
N PRO A 96 16.51 8.44 9.65
CA PRO A 96 17.48 9.31 8.96
C PRO A 96 16.94 9.95 7.68
N ASN A 97 16.08 9.21 6.96
CA ASN A 97 15.41 9.66 5.73
C ASN A 97 13.94 10.09 5.95
N ALA A 98 13.57 10.56 7.14
CA ALA A 98 12.19 10.97 7.45
C ALA A 98 11.65 12.06 6.49
N SER A 99 12.50 12.95 5.97
CA SER A 99 12.12 13.97 4.99
C SER A 99 11.66 13.42 3.64
N GLN A 100 12.04 12.18 3.31
CA GLN A 100 11.63 11.47 2.10
C GLN A 100 10.59 10.39 2.38
N SER A 101 10.11 10.32 3.63
CA SER A 101 9.16 9.31 4.03
C SER A 101 7.79 9.55 3.41
N LYS A 102 7.04 8.46 3.29
CA LYS A 102 5.66 8.44 2.78
C LYS A 102 4.79 7.68 3.76
N ARG A 103 3.55 8.13 3.91
CA ARG A 103 2.51 7.44 4.64
C ARG A 103 1.48 6.94 3.65
N VAL A 104 1.27 5.63 3.61
CA VAL A 104 0.29 4.98 2.75
C VAL A 104 -0.84 4.46 3.62
N GLU A 105 -2.05 4.95 3.34
CA GLU A 105 -3.25 4.66 4.10
C GLU A 105 -4.08 3.59 3.39
N PHE A 106 -4.64 2.66 4.15
CA PHE A 106 -5.39 1.51 3.65
C PHE A 106 -6.71 1.39 4.39
N GLU A 107 -7.78 1.18 3.62
CA GLU A 107 -9.05 0.72 4.18
C GLU A 107 -9.00 -0.81 4.24
N VAL A 108 -9.25 -1.35 5.42
CA VAL A 108 -9.31 -2.79 5.65
C VAL A 108 -10.78 -3.18 5.72
N ARG A 109 -11.24 -3.99 4.78
CA ARG A 109 -12.57 -4.60 4.87
C ARG A 109 -12.46 -5.99 5.47
N GLY A 110 -12.56 -6.04 6.79
CA GLY A 110 -12.61 -7.28 7.56
C GLY A 110 -14.01 -7.93 7.53
N TYR A 111 -14.07 -9.20 7.91
CA TYR A 111 -15.34 -9.93 8.03
C TYR A 111 -16.19 -9.44 9.22
N ASN A 112 -15.53 -9.08 10.33
CA ASN A 112 -16.20 -8.64 11.56
C ASN A 112 -16.40 -7.13 11.58
N SER A 113 -15.39 -6.36 11.15
CA SER A 113 -15.46 -4.91 11.09
C SER A 113 -14.57 -4.35 9.99
N ASN A 114 -14.87 -3.12 9.57
CA ASN A 114 -13.89 -2.33 8.83
C ASN A 114 -12.79 -1.88 9.80
N GLY A 115 -11.58 -1.78 9.26
CA GLY A 115 -10.40 -1.31 9.95
C GLY A 115 -9.63 -0.32 9.09
N TYR A 116 -8.62 0.26 9.69
CA TYR A 116 -7.76 1.23 9.05
C TYR A 116 -6.30 0.91 9.33
N LEU A 117 -5.49 1.06 8.30
CA LEU A 117 -4.06 0.80 8.38
C LEU A 117 -3.29 1.94 7.75
N ALA A 118 -2.34 2.51 8.49
CA ALA A 118 -1.36 3.45 7.96
C ALA A 118 0.02 2.81 8.02
N ILE A 119 0.72 2.76 6.88
CA ILE A 119 2.09 2.27 6.78
C ILE A 119 3.00 3.45 6.47
N PHE A 120 4.05 3.62 7.27
CA PHE A 120 5.05 4.65 7.06
C PHE A 120 6.32 4.01 6.52
N ILE A 121 6.79 4.51 5.38
CA ILE A 121 7.93 3.97 4.66
C ILE A 121 8.93 5.06 4.28
N ALA A 122 10.21 4.73 4.29
CA ALA A 122 11.29 5.60 3.87
C ALA A 122 12.28 4.83 3.01
N PRO A 123 13.05 5.53 2.15
CA PRO A 123 14.14 4.90 1.43
C PRO A 123 15.25 4.47 2.40
N GLU A 124 15.75 3.25 2.25
CA GLU A 124 16.83 2.67 3.05
C GLU A 124 17.51 1.56 2.24
N ASN A 125 18.85 1.57 2.17
CA ASN A 125 19.67 0.56 1.46
C ASN A 125 19.21 0.29 0.00
N GLY A 126 18.77 1.32 -0.71
CA GLY A 126 18.30 1.22 -2.10
C GLY A 126 16.89 0.65 -2.28
N GLY A 127 16.17 0.39 -1.20
CA GLY A 127 14.76 0.00 -1.20
C GLY A 127 13.89 0.92 -0.35
N TRP A 128 12.59 0.64 -0.30
CA TRP A 128 11.65 1.29 0.63
C TRP A 128 11.39 0.34 1.80
N LYS A 129 11.60 0.82 3.02
CA LYS A 129 11.43 0.04 4.25
C LYS A 129 10.37 0.64 5.15
N VAL A 130 9.64 -0.22 5.87
CA VAL A 130 8.64 0.16 6.85
C VAL A 130 9.32 0.51 8.16
N PHE A 131 9.22 1.77 8.57
CA PHE A 131 9.79 2.24 9.85
C PHE A 131 8.73 2.60 10.88
N ASP A 132 7.45 2.66 10.49
CA ASP A 132 6.34 2.79 11.42
C ASP A 132 5.03 2.27 10.80
N TYR A 133 4.04 1.94 11.63
CA TYR A 133 2.69 1.61 11.21
C TYR A 133 1.66 1.85 12.32
N ALA A 134 0.40 2.06 11.92
CA ALA A 134 -0.74 2.17 12.81
C ALA A 134 -1.89 1.28 12.31
N LEU A 135 -2.42 0.44 13.21
CA LEU A 135 -3.51 -0.49 12.96
C LEU A 135 -4.67 -0.09 13.88
N ASN A 136 -5.79 0.39 13.32
CA ASN A 136 -6.99 0.80 14.06
C ASN A 136 -8.23 0.01 13.64
#